data_AF-A0A8C8EWX9-F1
#
_entry.id   AF-A0A8C8EWX9-F1
#
_cell.length_a   1.000
_cell.length_b   1.000
_cell.length_c   1.000
_cell.angle_alpha   90.00
_cell.angle_beta   90.00
_cell.angle_gamma   90.00
#
_symmetry.space_group_name_H-M   'P 1'
#
loop_
_entity.id
_entity.type
_entity.pdbx_description
1 polymer ?
#
loop_
_entity_poly.entity_id
_entity_poly.type
_entity_poly.pdbx_seq_one_letter_code
_entity_poly.pdbx_strand_id
1 'polypeptide(L)'
;MPVSCRGALLMLLASLGGLVWGEVGDFTPCLRFFYMETPPKGMGGEGYQPICQCYRNQYHFASLYQRQRRATLYSAYILTPGGGKRPRNKWMYEPQLAFSGASPEMHSFPRSGPVDQNVVESQAVLQDYINSSYTKGHLNPSLHHQAPEDRRATFTLTNVVPQRAASNSGPWAQLEAEVRARIGNYCIGPAYVVTGALSYLSERWMANRVAVPEYMWSAYCCPSYNSSLPTSQRPYFPSYAAVGRNDPHSGGEIVPVDPQAKASVRGYDVRRMPLDTVETILQQRLGVHISLFNNQCL
;
A
#
# COMPACT_ATOMS: atom_id res chain seq x y z
N MET A 1 44.57 41.68 -44.97
CA MET A 1 43.13 41.43 -44.74
C MET A 1 42.78 40.18 -45.53
N PRO A 2 42.16 39.11 -44.99
CA PRO A 2 41.39 38.98 -43.74
C PRO A 2 41.90 37.90 -42.77
N VAL A 3 41.15 37.77 -41.67
CA VAL A 3 41.33 37.02 -40.43
C VAL A 3 40.99 35.53 -40.58
N SER A 4 41.71 34.63 -39.89
CA SER A 4 41.13 33.36 -39.43
C SER A 4 41.80 32.89 -38.14
N CYS A 5 41.12 33.13 -37.03
CA CYS A 5 41.45 32.62 -35.71
C CYS A 5 40.74 31.27 -35.55
N ARG A 6 41.48 30.16 -35.46
CA ARG A 6 40.92 28.86 -35.04
C ARG A 6 41.46 28.53 -33.65
N GLY A 7 40.65 28.81 -32.64
CA GLY A 7 40.86 28.34 -31.27
C GLY A 7 40.67 26.83 -31.21
N ALA A 8 41.66 26.13 -30.65
CA ALA A 8 41.57 24.72 -30.30
C ALA A 8 40.84 24.59 -28.94
N LEU A 9 39.70 23.91 -28.93
CA LEU A 9 38.94 23.60 -27.71
C LEU A 9 39.49 22.28 -27.13
N LEU A 10 40.25 22.37 -26.04
CA LEU A 10 40.61 21.23 -25.20
C LEU A 10 39.39 20.79 -24.38
N MET A 11 38.85 19.61 -24.69
CA MET A 11 37.82 18.96 -23.88
C MET A 11 38.47 18.23 -22.69
N LEU A 12 38.41 18.85 -21.51
CA LEU A 12 38.71 18.20 -20.23
C LEU A 12 37.52 17.32 -19.83
N LEU A 13 37.69 16.01 -19.91
CA LEU A 13 36.76 15.02 -19.35
C LEU A 13 36.88 15.02 -17.82
N ALA A 14 35.99 15.74 -17.14
CA ALA A 14 35.82 15.65 -15.70
C ALA A 14 35.10 14.35 -15.36
N SER A 15 35.83 13.38 -14.82
CA SER A 15 35.29 12.19 -14.16
C SER A 15 34.56 12.60 -12.88
N LEU A 16 33.27 12.87 -12.97
CA LEU A 16 32.41 13.04 -11.80
C LEU A 16 31.97 11.66 -11.33
N GLY A 17 32.65 11.18 -10.28
CA GLY A 17 32.15 10.08 -9.45
C GLY A 17 30.79 10.48 -8.90
N GLY A 18 29.75 9.75 -9.30
CA GLY A 18 28.39 9.95 -8.83
C GLY A 18 28.33 9.72 -7.31
N LEU A 19 28.00 10.79 -6.59
CA LEU A 19 27.45 10.70 -5.24
C LEU A 19 26.19 9.83 -5.34
N VAL A 20 26.20 8.66 -4.71
CA VAL A 20 24.98 7.86 -4.51
C VAL A 20 24.17 8.57 -3.46
N TRP A 21 23.23 9.41 -3.90
CA TRP A 21 22.19 9.95 -3.02
C TRP A 21 21.30 8.77 -2.63
N GLY A 22 21.21 8.45 -1.34
CA GLY A 22 20.23 7.48 -0.87
C GLY A 22 18.84 7.96 -1.26
N GLU A 23 18.10 7.12 -1.97
CA GLU A 23 16.79 7.45 -2.53
C GLU A 23 15.74 7.59 -1.43
N VAL A 24 15.69 8.76 -0.81
CA VAL A 24 14.46 9.30 -0.25
C VAL A 24 13.78 10.04 -1.41
N GLY A 25 13.07 9.29 -2.25
CA GLY A 25 12.65 9.73 -3.59
C GLY A 25 11.14 9.73 -3.85
N ASP A 26 10.77 9.85 -5.12
CA ASP A 26 9.42 9.69 -5.65
C ASP A 26 9.14 8.22 -6.03
N PHE A 27 8.02 7.95 -6.71
CA PHE A 27 7.69 6.60 -7.18
C PHE A 27 8.37 6.20 -8.49
N THR A 28 9.22 7.04 -9.09
CA THR A 28 9.84 6.79 -10.40
C THR A 28 10.40 5.36 -10.56
N PRO A 29 11.14 4.79 -9.58
CA PRO A 29 11.70 3.43 -9.71
C PRO A 29 10.65 2.30 -9.76
N CYS A 30 9.41 2.58 -9.36
CA CYS A 30 8.37 1.58 -9.19
C CYS A 30 7.01 1.99 -9.78
N LEU A 31 6.98 2.92 -10.74
CA LEU A 31 5.75 3.38 -11.40
C LEU A 31 4.95 2.25 -12.05
N ARG A 32 5.62 1.17 -12.49
CA ARG A 32 4.99 -0.03 -13.07
C ARG A 32 3.88 -0.67 -12.21
N PHE A 33 3.86 -0.41 -10.91
CA PHE A 33 2.82 -0.95 -10.00
C PHE A 33 1.54 -0.12 -9.98
N PHE A 34 1.54 1.02 -10.66
CA PHE A 34 0.39 1.88 -10.84
C PHE A 34 -0.19 1.69 -12.23
N TYR A 35 -1.52 1.76 -12.34
CA TYR A 35 -2.19 1.70 -13.63
C TYR A 35 -1.71 2.87 -14.51
N MET A 36 -1.29 2.56 -15.73
CA MET A 36 -0.70 3.53 -16.67
C MET A 36 0.47 4.32 -16.05
N GLU A 37 1.24 3.69 -15.16
CA GLU A 37 2.42 4.28 -14.53
C GLU A 37 2.13 5.61 -13.80
N THR A 38 0.88 5.81 -13.36
CA THR A 38 0.46 7.07 -12.75
C THR A 38 -0.09 6.84 -11.33
N PRO A 39 0.58 7.37 -10.29
CA PRO A 39 0.11 7.29 -8.92
C PRO A 39 -1.25 7.98 -8.70
N PRO A 40 -1.99 7.63 -7.63
CA PRO A 40 -3.23 8.30 -7.26
C PRO A 40 -3.06 9.82 -7.10
N LYS A 41 -3.98 10.58 -7.69
CA LYS A 41 -4.03 12.04 -7.52
C LYS A 41 -4.67 12.42 -6.19
N GLY A 42 -4.18 13.52 -5.61
CA GLY A 42 -4.69 14.06 -4.35
C GLY A 42 -4.23 13.30 -3.10
N MET A 43 -3.30 12.35 -3.22
CA MET A 43 -2.71 11.68 -2.07
C MET A 43 -1.22 11.98 -1.96
N GLY A 44 -0.80 12.58 -0.85
CA GLY A 44 0.60 12.93 -0.58
C GLY A 44 0.76 14.34 -0.03
N GLY A 45 1.96 14.88 -0.18
CA GLY A 45 2.36 16.19 0.37
C GLY A 45 3.44 16.06 1.44
N GLU A 46 3.65 17.14 2.19
CA GLU A 46 4.65 17.18 3.26
C GLU A 46 4.37 16.09 4.33
N GLY A 47 5.42 15.41 4.78
CA GLY A 47 5.33 14.35 5.79
C GLY A 47 4.93 12.96 5.24
N TYR A 48 4.59 12.85 3.95
CA TYR A 48 4.45 11.59 3.26
C TYR A 48 5.75 11.20 2.56
N GLN A 49 6.06 9.91 2.58
CA GLN A 49 7.25 9.31 2.02
C GLN A 49 6.85 8.24 1.00
N PRO A 50 7.07 8.48 -0.31
CA PRO A 50 7.03 7.42 -1.30
C PRO A 50 8.12 6.38 -1.00
N ILE A 51 7.74 5.11 -1.04
CA ILE A 51 8.63 3.97 -0.84
C ILE A 51 8.39 2.97 -1.97
N CYS A 52 9.42 2.73 -2.76
CA CYS A 52 9.47 1.59 -3.67
C CYS A 52 10.02 0.39 -2.90
N GLN A 53 9.15 -0.56 -2.59
CA GLN A 53 9.41 -1.63 -1.63
C GLN A 53 10.37 -2.64 -2.25
N CYS A 54 11.64 -2.57 -1.85
CA CYS A 54 12.72 -3.37 -2.44
C CYS A 54 13.08 -4.56 -1.55
N TYR A 55 13.07 -5.75 -2.14
CA TYR A 55 13.50 -6.98 -1.49
C TYR A 55 14.31 -7.82 -2.47
N ARG A 56 15.45 -8.36 -2.03
CA ARG A 56 16.42 -9.05 -2.88
C ARG A 56 16.83 -8.21 -4.10
N ASN A 57 17.04 -6.91 -3.90
CA ASN A 57 17.40 -5.93 -4.94
C ASN A 57 16.38 -5.82 -6.08
N GLN A 58 15.10 -6.12 -5.81
CA GLN A 58 14.01 -5.95 -6.75
C GLN A 58 12.85 -5.19 -6.10
N TYR A 59 12.26 -4.24 -6.83
CA TYR A 59 11.02 -3.58 -6.38
C TYR A 59 9.83 -4.50 -6.58
N HIS A 60 8.99 -4.66 -5.55
CA HIS A 60 7.85 -5.58 -5.57
C HIS A 60 6.49 -4.88 -5.52
N PHE A 61 6.43 -3.67 -4.95
CA PHE A 61 5.22 -2.83 -4.89
C PHE A 61 5.61 -1.42 -4.45
N ALA A 62 4.64 -0.51 -4.43
CA ALA A 62 4.81 0.86 -3.94
C ALA A 62 3.97 1.09 -2.68
N SER A 63 4.48 1.90 -1.75
CA SER A 63 3.74 2.34 -0.56
C SER A 63 3.94 3.85 -0.35
N LEU A 64 2.87 4.57 -0.03
CA LEU A 64 2.96 5.94 0.44
C LEU A 64 2.86 5.93 1.97
N TYR A 65 3.98 6.15 2.65
CA TYR A 65 4.10 6.06 4.09
C TYR A 65 3.99 7.43 4.75
N GLN A 66 3.28 7.54 5.88
CA GLN A 66 3.21 8.80 6.62
C GLN A 66 4.07 8.71 7.89
N ARG A 67 5.21 9.41 7.89
CA ARG A 67 6.25 9.25 8.93
C ARG A 67 5.73 9.62 10.33
N GLN A 68 5.01 10.74 10.44
CA GLN A 68 4.45 11.21 11.72
C GLN A 68 3.43 10.24 12.31
N ARG A 69 2.63 9.59 11.47
CA ARG A 69 1.64 8.59 11.88
C ARG A 69 2.22 7.20 12.07
N ARG A 70 3.45 6.98 11.60
CA ARG A 70 4.11 5.68 11.48
C ARG A 70 3.22 4.62 10.84
N ALA A 71 2.37 5.03 9.90
CA ALA A 71 1.38 4.19 9.26
C ALA A 71 1.35 4.47 7.75
N THR A 72 0.99 3.44 7.00
CA THR A 72 0.94 3.51 5.53
C THR A 72 -0.41 4.10 5.12
N LEU A 73 -0.40 5.12 4.26
CA LEU A 73 -1.64 5.72 3.72
C LEU A 73 -2.27 4.78 2.69
N TYR A 74 -1.47 4.36 1.70
CA TYR A 74 -1.86 3.34 0.74
C TYR A 74 -0.64 2.52 0.27
N SER A 75 -0.92 1.35 -0.30
CA SER A 75 0.01 0.59 -1.13
C SER A 75 -0.60 0.28 -2.48
N ALA A 76 0.23 0.28 -3.52
CA ALA A 76 -0.13 0.00 -4.90
C ALA A 76 0.70 -1.17 -5.44
N TYR A 77 0.04 -2.13 -6.11
CA TYR A 77 0.67 -3.35 -6.61
C TYR A 77 -0.13 -3.95 -7.77
N ILE A 78 0.51 -4.85 -8.50
CA ILE A 78 -0.17 -5.72 -9.47
C ILE A 78 -0.58 -7.00 -8.75
N LEU A 79 -1.86 -7.33 -8.78
CA LEU A 79 -2.39 -8.59 -8.26
C LEU A 79 -2.06 -9.70 -9.25
N THR A 80 -1.24 -10.66 -8.82
CA THR A 80 -0.90 -11.86 -9.59
C THR A 80 -1.52 -13.08 -8.91
N PRO A 81 -2.75 -13.47 -9.30
CA PRO A 81 -3.47 -14.54 -8.62
C PRO A 81 -2.73 -15.86 -8.87
N GLY A 82 -2.29 -16.51 -7.80
CA GLY A 82 -1.51 -17.73 -7.92
C GLY A 82 -1.76 -18.72 -6.79
N GLY A 83 -1.38 -19.98 -7.05
CA GLY A 83 -1.30 -21.02 -6.04
C GLY A 83 -0.12 -20.80 -5.10
N GLY A 84 -0.28 -21.16 -3.83
CA GLY A 84 0.78 -21.10 -2.83
C GLY A 84 0.28 -20.81 -1.42
N LYS A 85 1.18 -20.96 -0.45
CA LYS A 85 0.89 -20.71 0.97
C LYS A 85 1.51 -19.38 1.40
N ARG A 86 0.86 -18.75 2.38
CA ARG A 86 1.43 -17.61 3.10
C ARG A 86 2.82 -17.98 3.65
N PRO A 87 3.88 -17.19 3.40
CA PRO A 87 5.21 -17.50 3.89
C PRO A 87 5.26 -17.34 5.42
N ARG A 88 6.34 -17.86 6.04
CA ARG A 88 6.59 -17.64 7.47
C ARG A 88 6.77 -16.15 7.74
N ASN A 89 6.26 -15.71 8.88
CA ASN A 89 6.28 -14.30 9.29
C ASN A 89 7.73 -13.87 9.65
N LYS A 90 8.48 -13.38 8.67
CA LYS A 90 9.76 -12.69 8.91
C LYS A 90 9.57 -11.22 8.58
N TRP A 91 9.35 -10.43 9.62
CA TRP A 91 9.04 -9.01 9.48
C TRP A 91 10.28 -8.16 9.22
N MET A 92 10.10 -7.13 8.41
CA MET A 92 11.15 -6.24 7.92
C MET A 92 10.81 -4.76 8.17
N TYR A 93 11.83 -3.93 8.12
CA TYR A 93 11.78 -2.47 8.23
C TYR A 93 12.52 -1.84 7.05
N GLU A 94 12.28 -0.55 6.83
CA GLU A 94 12.91 0.23 5.75
C GLU A 94 14.11 1.02 6.27
N PRO A 95 15.36 0.65 5.92
CA PRO A 95 16.55 1.38 6.37
C PRO A 95 16.56 2.84 5.88
N GLN A 96 16.05 3.10 4.67
CA GLN A 96 15.97 4.45 4.07
C GLN A 96 15.11 5.44 4.88
N LEU A 97 14.25 4.96 5.78
CA LEU A 97 13.50 5.84 6.69
C LEU A 97 14.33 6.26 7.92
N ALA A 98 15.31 5.46 8.31
CA ALA A 98 16.09 5.63 9.52
C ALA A 98 17.45 6.28 9.27
N PHE A 99 18.07 5.99 8.12
CA PHE A 99 19.44 6.39 7.83
C PHE A 99 19.52 7.09 6.49
N SER A 100 20.00 8.34 6.49
CA SER A 100 20.28 9.08 5.26
C SER A 100 21.31 8.33 4.41
N GLY A 101 21.06 8.18 3.11
CA GLY A 101 21.97 7.44 2.23
C GLY A 101 21.76 5.92 2.20
N ALA A 102 20.86 5.35 3.01
CA ALA A 102 20.69 3.90 3.05
C ALA A 102 20.09 3.33 1.76
N SER A 103 20.43 2.06 1.50
CA SER A 103 19.86 1.27 0.40
C SER A 103 18.33 1.15 0.54
N PRO A 104 17.59 1.08 -0.59
CA PRO A 104 16.17 0.74 -0.59
C PRO A 104 15.83 -0.66 -0.07
N GLU A 105 16.82 -1.57 0.00
CA GLU A 105 16.59 -2.96 0.42
C GLU A 105 16.02 -3.05 1.85
N MET A 106 14.84 -3.64 1.99
CA MET A 106 14.22 -3.85 3.30
C MET A 106 15.00 -4.85 4.14
N HIS A 107 15.15 -4.57 5.43
CA HIS A 107 15.96 -5.38 6.35
C HIS A 107 15.09 -6.09 7.37
N SER A 108 15.43 -7.33 7.69
CA SER A 108 14.73 -8.07 8.76
C SER A 108 15.00 -7.44 10.12
N PHE A 109 13.98 -7.35 10.96
CA PHE A 109 14.17 -7.01 12.36
C PHE A 109 15.11 -8.03 13.04
N PRO A 110 15.94 -7.60 14.01
CA PRO A 110 16.79 -8.50 14.77
C PRO A 110 15.94 -9.54 15.51
N ARG A 111 16.40 -10.79 15.53
CA ARG A 111 15.71 -11.88 16.26
C ARG A 111 15.83 -11.74 17.78
N SER A 112 16.91 -11.12 18.24
CA SER A 112 17.27 -10.91 19.64
C SER A 112 18.04 -9.61 19.76
N GLY A 113 17.89 -8.94 20.90
CA GLY A 113 18.52 -7.64 21.15
C GLY A 113 17.63 -6.45 20.73
N PRO A 114 18.07 -5.23 21.06
CA PRO A 114 17.30 -4.02 20.76
C PRO A 114 17.27 -3.74 19.25
N VAL A 115 16.17 -3.11 18.82
CA VAL A 115 16.09 -2.47 17.51
C VAL A 115 16.83 -1.13 17.59
N ASP A 116 17.57 -0.76 16.55
CA ASP A 116 18.26 0.54 16.48
C ASP A 116 17.29 1.70 16.72
N GLN A 117 17.71 2.67 17.52
CA GLN A 117 16.85 3.78 17.94
C GLN A 117 16.38 4.65 16.77
N ASN A 118 17.20 4.84 15.73
CA ASN A 118 16.78 5.57 14.53
C ASN A 118 15.65 4.83 13.78
N VAL A 119 15.67 3.50 13.78
CA VAL A 119 14.58 2.69 13.23
C VAL A 119 13.34 2.83 14.10
N VAL A 120 13.49 2.78 15.43
CA VAL A 120 12.38 3.00 16.37
C VAL A 120 11.78 4.40 16.19
N GLU A 121 12.56 5.43 15.93
CA GLU A 121 12.02 6.78 15.80
C GLU A 121 11.35 7.03 14.45
N SER A 122 11.88 6.45 13.38
CA SER A 122 11.47 6.73 12.00
C SER A 122 10.22 5.99 11.52
N GLN A 123 9.89 4.84 12.11
CA GLN A 123 8.80 3.97 11.63
C GLN A 123 8.22 3.09 12.75
N ALA A 124 7.14 2.38 12.43
CA ALA A 124 6.58 1.38 13.33
C ALA A 124 7.55 0.20 13.50
N VAL A 125 7.64 -0.34 14.70
CA VAL A 125 8.46 -1.50 15.03
C VAL A 125 7.62 -2.63 15.64
N LEU A 126 8.20 -3.84 15.72
CA LEU A 126 7.47 -5.00 16.26
C LEU A 126 6.96 -4.77 17.68
N GLN A 127 7.73 -4.03 18.49
CA GLN A 127 7.40 -3.70 19.87
C GLN A 127 6.10 -2.89 19.99
N ASP A 128 5.78 -2.03 19.01
CA ASP A 128 4.56 -1.20 19.02
C ASP A 128 3.28 -2.06 19.03
N TYR A 129 3.36 -3.30 18.55
CA TYR A 129 2.24 -4.24 18.48
C TYR A 129 2.23 -5.27 19.61
N ILE A 130 3.30 -5.40 20.40
CA ILE A 130 3.35 -6.35 21.52
C ILE A 130 2.37 -5.88 22.59
N ASN A 131 1.55 -6.82 23.12
CA ASN A 131 0.47 -6.53 24.07
C ASN A 131 -0.54 -5.49 23.56
N SER A 132 -0.55 -5.21 22.25
CA SER A 132 -1.60 -4.42 21.63
C SER A 132 -2.82 -5.29 21.36
N SER A 133 -3.99 -4.65 21.22
CA SER A 133 -5.21 -5.30 20.77
C SER A 133 -5.35 -5.27 19.24
N TYR A 134 -4.23 -5.07 18.52
CA TYR A 134 -4.16 -4.94 17.07
C TYR A 134 -3.21 -5.98 16.46
N THR A 135 -3.58 -6.40 15.26
CA THR A 135 -2.76 -7.23 14.39
C THR A 135 -2.07 -6.35 13.34
N LYS A 136 -1.08 -6.94 12.67
CA LYS A 136 -0.37 -6.32 11.53
C LYS A 136 -1.18 -6.54 10.25
N GLY A 137 -2.23 -5.73 10.07
CA GLY A 137 -3.09 -5.77 8.88
C GLY A 137 -2.31 -5.32 7.64
N HIS A 138 -2.17 -6.20 6.65
CA HIS A 138 -1.45 -5.85 5.43
C HIS A 138 -2.33 -4.96 4.55
N LEU A 139 -1.72 -3.99 3.88
CA LEU A 139 -2.36 -3.29 2.76
C LEU A 139 -2.19 -4.12 1.50
N ASN A 140 -0.95 -4.44 1.12
CA ASN A 140 -0.66 -5.43 0.08
C ASN A 140 -0.59 -6.84 0.69
N PRO A 141 -1.61 -7.72 0.50
CA PRO A 141 -1.64 -9.02 1.16
C PRO A 141 -0.82 -10.06 0.38
N SER A 142 -0.05 -10.87 1.10
CA SER A 142 0.83 -11.89 0.49
C SER A 142 0.12 -12.87 -0.47
N LEU A 143 -1.17 -13.16 -0.27
CA LEU A 143 -1.90 -14.11 -1.12
C LEU A 143 -2.36 -13.52 -2.45
N HIS A 144 -2.23 -12.20 -2.65
CA HIS A 144 -2.43 -11.55 -3.95
C HIS A 144 -1.25 -11.73 -4.91
N HIS A 145 -0.21 -12.45 -4.49
CA HIS A 145 0.98 -12.70 -5.29
C HIS A 145 1.20 -14.18 -5.56
N GLN A 146 1.68 -14.49 -6.76
CA GLN A 146 2.06 -15.84 -7.16
C GLN A 146 3.48 -16.20 -6.72
N ALA A 147 4.45 -15.32 -6.96
CA ALA A 147 5.86 -15.64 -6.72
C ALA A 147 6.17 -15.62 -5.21
N PRO A 148 6.88 -16.62 -4.66
CA PRO A 148 7.23 -16.65 -3.23
C PRO A 148 8.01 -15.42 -2.74
N GLU A 149 8.72 -14.72 -3.62
CA GLU A 149 9.51 -13.52 -3.31
C GLU A 149 8.61 -12.31 -3.12
N ASP A 150 7.67 -12.06 -4.04
CA ASP A 150 6.62 -11.04 -3.87
C ASP A 150 5.85 -11.24 -2.56
N ARG A 151 5.50 -12.50 -2.24
CA ARG A 151 4.83 -12.83 -0.96
C ARG A 151 5.67 -12.46 0.26
N ARG A 152 7.00 -12.59 0.18
CA ARG A 152 7.90 -12.26 1.29
C ARG A 152 8.10 -10.76 1.40
N ALA A 153 8.19 -10.05 0.27
CA ALA A 153 8.32 -8.60 0.22
C ALA A 153 7.15 -7.88 0.92
N THR A 154 5.95 -8.48 0.97
CA THR A 154 4.82 -7.87 1.69
C THR A 154 4.99 -7.80 3.21
N PHE A 155 5.99 -8.46 3.81
CA PHE A 155 6.20 -8.54 5.26
C PHE A 155 7.09 -7.41 5.80
N THR A 156 6.89 -6.19 5.32
CA THR A 156 7.46 -4.97 5.90
C THR A 156 6.40 -4.21 6.70
N LEU A 157 6.78 -3.54 7.80
CA LEU A 157 5.82 -2.75 8.59
C LEU A 157 5.36 -1.46 7.88
N THR A 158 6.05 -1.03 6.83
CA THR A 158 5.62 0.05 5.91
C THR A 158 4.60 -0.40 4.87
N ASN A 159 4.11 -1.64 4.97
CA ASN A 159 2.96 -2.19 4.24
C ASN A 159 1.81 -2.56 5.20
N VAL A 160 1.87 -2.10 6.45
CA VAL A 160 0.96 -2.52 7.51
C VAL A 160 0.30 -1.32 8.18
N VAL A 161 -0.92 -1.56 8.67
CA VAL A 161 -1.62 -0.69 9.62
C VAL A 161 -2.14 -1.50 10.82
N PRO A 162 -2.38 -0.88 12.00
CA PRO A 162 -3.02 -1.56 13.12
C PRO A 162 -4.46 -2.00 12.78
N GLN A 163 -4.69 -3.29 12.61
CA GLN A 163 -5.99 -3.83 12.25
C GLN A 163 -6.55 -4.76 13.34
N ARG A 164 -7.82 -4.60 13.70
CA ARG A 164 -8.48 -5.50 14.66
C ARG A 164 -8.49 -6.93 14.14
N ALA A 165 -8.21 -7.90 15.00
CA ALA A 165 -8.11 -9.31 14.61
C ALA A 165 -9.40 -9.85 13.96
N ALA A 166 -10.57 -9.44 14.46
CA ALA A 166 -11.87 -9.82 13.91
C ALA A 166 -12.15 -9.22 12.52
N SER A 167 -11.63 -8.01 12.24
CA SER A 167 -11.64 -7.42 10.89
C SER A 167 -10.67 -8.19 9.97
N ASN A 168 -9.40 -8.28 10.39
CA ASN A 168 -8.29 -8.84 9.59
C ASN A 168 -8.55 -10.30 9.19
N SER A 169 -8.81 -11.18 10.16
CA SER A 169 -9.04 -12.61 9.90
C SER A 169 -10.48 -12.95 9.52
N GLY A 170 -11.37 -11.95 9.49
CA GLY A 170 -12.80 -12.11 9.24
C GLY A 170 -13.21 -11.48 7.91
N PRO A 171 -14.10 -10.47 7.90
CA PRO A 171 -14.62 -9.89 6.66
C PRO A 171 -13.55 -9.34 5.71
N TRP A 172 -12.44 -8.79 6.21
CA TRP A 172 -11.39 -8.25 5.34
C TRP A 172 -10.63 -9.36 4.59
N ALA A 173 -10.23 -10.43 5.28
CA ALA A 173 -9.63 -11.59 4.61
C ALA A 173 -10.59 -12.25 3.59
N GLN A 174 -11.91 -12.23 3.85
CA GLN A 174 -12.91 -12.72 2.88
C GLN A 174 -12.93 -11.84 1.62
N LEU A 175 -12.91 -10.51 1.77
CA LEU A 175 -12.80 -9.59 0.65
C LEU A 175 -11.53 -9.84 -0.17
N GLU A 176 -10.36 -9.98 0.46
CA GLU A 176 -9.11 -10.28 -0.22
C GLU A 176 -9.20 -11.59 -1.02
N ALA A 177 -9.77 -12.63 -0.41
CA ALA A 177 -9.96 -13.92 -1.08
C ALA A 177 -10.90 -13.83 -2.29
N GLU A 178 -12.01 -13.08 -2.18
CA GLU A 178 -12.96 -12.85 -3.27
C GLU A 178 -12.35 -12.05 -4.42
N VAL A 179 -11.64 -10.96 -4.12
CA VAL A 179 -10.97 -10.14 -5.14
C VAL A 179 -9.94 -10.98 -5.88
N ARG A 180 -9.10 -11.74 -5.15
CA ARG A 180 -8.13 -12.65 -5.75
C ARG A 180 -8.79 -13.67 -6.68
N ALA A 181 -9.89 -14.29 -6.24
CA ALA A 181 -10.61 -15.27 -7.06
C ALA A 181 -11.24 -14.62 -8.31
N ARG A 182 -11.87 -13.46 -8.16
CA ARG A 182 -12.48 -12.73 -9.27
C ARG A 182 -11.46 -12.33 -10.32
N ILE A 183 -10.36 -11.72 -9.90
CA ILE A 183 -9.28 -11.31 -10.80
C ILE A 183 -8.66 -12.52 -11.48
N GLY A 184 -8.38 -13.60 -10.75
CA GLY A 184 -7.82 -14.82 -11.35
C GLY A 184 -8.74 -15.53 -12.35
N ASN A 185 -10.05 -15.42 -12.18
CA ASN A 185 -11.01 -16.08 -13.06
C ASN A 185 -11.35 -15.27 -14.32
N TYR A 186 -11.31 -13.94 -14.23
CA TYR A 186 -11.91 -13.09 -15.26
C TYR A 186 -11.03 -11.94 -15.76
N CYS A 187 -10.00 -11.52 -15.02
CA CYS A 187 -9.10 -10.49 -15.50
C CYS A 187 -8.08 -11.07 -16.49
N ILE A 188 -7.82 -10.35 -17.57
CA ILE A 188 -6.84 -10.70 -18.60
C ILE A 188 -5.67 -9.73 -18.48
N GLY A 189 -4.49 -10.24 -18.17
CA GLY A 189 -3.30 -9.42 -17.95
C GLY A 189 -3.28 -8.77 -16.55
N PRO A 190 -2.63 -7.61 -16.38
CA PRO A 190 -2.37 -7.03 -15.07
C PRO A 190 -3.62 -6.40 -14.46
N ALA A 191 -3.93 -6.78 -13.21
CA ALA A 191 -4.88 -6.07 -12.37
C ALA A 191 -4.12 -5.19 -11.37
N TYR A 192 -4.36 -3.89 -11.41
CA TYR A 192 -3.71 -2.91 -10.54
C TYR A 192 -4.59 -2.67 -9.32
N VAL A 193 -4.01 -2.75 -8.13
CA VAL A 193 -4.73 -2.55 -6.87
C VAL A 193 -4.11 -1.38 -6.13
N VAL A 194 -4.96 -0.50 -5.61
CA VAL A 194 -4.60 0.51 -4.63
C VAL A 194 -5.46 0.29 -3.39
N THR A 195 -4.81 0.13 -2.25
CA THR A 195 -5.46 -0.21 -0.98
C THR A 195 -4.80 0.54 0.14
N GLY A 196 -5.61 1.02 1.07
CA GLY A 196 -5.18 1.96 2.08
C GLY A 196 -6.06 1.93 3.30
N ALA A 197 -5.83 2.92 4.16
CA ALA A 197 -6.57 3.06 5.39
C ALA A 197 -7.06 4.51 5.56
N LEU A 198 -8.25 4.65 6.16
CA LEU A 198 -8.85 5.92 6.53
C LEU A 198 -8.71 6.11 8.03
N SER A 199 -8.05 7.18 8.44
CA SER A 199 -7.91 7.56 9.85
C SER A 199 -9.20 8.14 10.40
N TYR A 200 -9.39 8.09 11.71
CA TYR A 200 -10.44 8.81 12.43
C TYR A 200 -10.31 10.33 12.23
N LEU A 201 -11.43 11.06 12.39
CA LEU A 201 -11.42 12.52 12.46
C LEU A 201 -10.63 13.03 13.69
N SER A 202 -10.79 12.35 14.82
CA SER A 202 -9.95 12.52 16.01
C SER A 202 -9.03 11.32 16.13
N GLU A 203 -7.74 11.54 15.94
CA GLU A 203 -6.76 10.45 15.80
C GLU A 203 -6.71 9.54 17.02
N ARG A 204 -6.48 8.25 16.74
CA ARG A 204 -6.27 7.23 17.75
C ARG A 204 -4.90 6.60 17.54
N TRP A 205 -4.25 6.25 18.63
CA TRP A 205 -2.86 5.82 18.63
C TRP A 205 -2.68 4.52 19.41
N MET A 206 -1.93 3.59 18.83
CA MET A 206 -1.44 2.38 19.49
C MET A 206 -0.03 2.65 20.02
N ALA A 207 0.24 2.22 21.25
CA ALA A 207 1.53 2.43 21.94
C ALA A 207 1.97 3.91 21.97
N ASN A 208 1.02 4.86 21.87
CA ASN A 208 1.26 6.31 21.71
C ASN A 208 2.21 6.66 20.55
N ARG A 209 2.30 5.79 19.53
CA ARG A 209 3.33 5.87 18.50
C ARG A 209 2.84 5.60 17.08
N VAL A 210 1.84 4.73 16.91
CA VAL A 210 1.35 4.31 15.59
C VAL A 210 -0.13 4.67 15.46
N ALA A 211 -0.48 5.43 14.42
CA ALA A 211 -1.87 5.81 14.18
C ALA A 211 -2.72 4.58 13.82
N VAL A 212 -3.91 4.51 14.40
CA VAL A 212 -4.88 3.45 14.18
C VAL A 212 -5.93 3.95 13.18
N PRO A 213 -6.16 3.24 12.05
CA PRO A 213 -7.21 3.60 11.13
C PRO A 213 -8.60 3.23 11.65
N GLU A 214 -9.59 3.99 11.20
CA GLU A 214 -11.01 3.74 11.43
C GLU A 214 -11.58 2.72 10.42
N TYR A 215 -11.19 2.86 9.16
CA TYR A 215 -11.58 1.96 8.07
C TYR A 215 -10.38 1.53 7.24
N MET A 216 -10.51 0.38 6.61
CA MET A 216 -9.67 -0.09 5.51
C MET A 216 -10.41 0.16 4.20
N TRP A 217 -9.71 0.45 3.11
CA TRP A 217 -10.32 0.54 1.78
C TRP A 217 -9.43 -0.08 0.72
N SER A 218 -10.03 -0.60 -0.34
CA SER A 218 -9.31 -1.20 -1.46
C SER A 218 -10.08 -0.97 -2.74
N ALA A 219 -9.35 -0.64 -3.81
CA ALA A 219 -9.87 -0.48 -5.15
C ALA A 219 -8.95 -1.18 -6.13
N TYR A 220 -9.51 -1.76 -7.18
CA TYR A 220 -8.72 -2.33 -8.27
C TYR A 220 -9.20 -1.85 -9.63
N CYS A 221 -8.29 -1.93 -10.59
CA CYS A 221 -8.51 -1.73 -12.00
C CYS A 221 -8.04 -2.97 -12.77
N CYS A 222 -8.94 -3.57 -13.54
CA CYS A 222 -8.66 -4.63 -14.49
C CYS A 222 -9.03 -4.13 -15.89
N PRO A 223 -8.08 -3.60 -16.67
CA PRO A 223 -8.37 -2.91 -17.94
C PRO A 223 -8.79 -3.86 -19.06
N SER A 224 -8.46 -5.14 -18.96
CA SER A 224 -8.88 -6.17 -19.90
C SER A 224 -9.42 -7.36 -19.14
N TYR A 225 -10.60 -7.85 -19.50
CA TYR A 225 -11.28 -8.94 -18.82
C TYR A 225 -12.09 -9.76 -19.81
N ASN A 226 -12.45 -10.98 -19.41
CA ASN A 226 -13.22 -11.90 -20.25
C ASN A 226 -14.54 -11.26 -20.69
N SER A 227 -14.78 -11.17 -22.00
CA SER A 227 -16.00 -10.58 -22.56
C SER A 227 -17.29 -11.35 -22.16
N SER A 228 -17.16 -12.61 -21.76
CA SER A 228 -18.26 -13.48 -21.35
C SER A 228 -18.42 -13.56 -19.82
N LEU A 229 -18.43 -12.41 -19.15
CA LEU A 229 -18.69 -12.35 -17.70
C LEU A 229 -20.09 -12.86 -17.34
N PRO A 230 -20.22 -13.72 -16.31
CA PRO A 230 -21.50 -13.97 -15.66
C PRO A 230 -22.16 -12.66 -15.22
N THR A 231 -23.49 -12.58 -15.29
CA THR A 231 -24.24 -11.36 -14.92
C THR A 231 -23.89 -10.84 -13.53
N SER A 232 -23.62 -11.74 -12.58
CA SER A 232 -23.21 -11.39 -11.21
C SER A 232 -21.81 -10.77 -11.11
N GLN A 233 -20.95 -10.93 -12.14
CA GLN A 233 -19.60 -10.39 -12.15
C GLN A 233 -19.47 -9.06 -12.90
N ARG A 234 -20.41 -8.75 -13.80
CA ARG A 234 -20.38 -7.53 -14.62
C ARG A 234 -20.21 -6.24 -13.83
N PRO A 235 -20.85 -6.03 -12.66
CA PRO A 235 -20.68 -4.78 -11.90
C PRO A 235 -19.27 -4.57 -11.34
N TYR A 236 -18.42 -5.59 -11.34
CA TYR A 236 -17.11 -5.57 -10.72
C TYR A 236 -15.95 -5.31 -11.69
N PHE A 237 -16.25 -4.99 -12.96
CA PHE A 237 -15.27 -4.71 -14.02
C PHE A 237 -15.68 -3.46 -14.82
N PRO A 238 -14.71 -2.69 -15.34
CA PRO A 238 -13.25 -2.89 -15.24
C PRO A 238 -12.70 -2.57 -13.85
N SER A 239 -13.40 -1.76 -13.05
CA SER A 239 -12.95 -1.36 -11.73
C SER A 239 -14.02 -1.58 -10.67
N TYR A 240 -13.57 -1.76 -9.43
CA TYR A 240 -14.45 -1.85 -8.28
C TYR A 240 -13.70 -1.57 -6.99
N ALA A 241 -14.44 -1.25 -5.93
CA ALA A 241 -13.85 -0.93 -4.63
C ALA A 241 -14.66 -1.48 -3.45
N ALA A 242 -14.06 -1.40 -2.26
CA ALA A 242 -14.71 -1.75 -1.01
C ALA A 242 -14.11 -0.97 0.15
N VAL A 243 -14.91 -0.77 1.19
CA VAL A 243 -14.49 -0.22 2.48
C VAL A 243 -14.88 -1.20 3.58
N GLY A 244 -13.96 -1.46 4.50
CA GLY A 244 -14.13 -2.36 5.63
C GLY A 244 -13.95 -1.64 6.97
N ARG A 245 -14.78 -1.96 7.95
CA ARG A 245 -14.68 -1.40 9.31
C ARG A 245 -13.46 -1.97 10.02
N ASN A 246 -12.65 -1.11 10.62
CA ASN A 246 -11.60 -1.50 11.56
C ASN A 246 -12.02 -1.28 13.02
N ASP A 247 -13.06 -0.50 13.28
CA ASP A 247 -13.67 -0.34 14.61
C ASP A 247 -15.16 -0.68 14.57
N PRO A 248 -15.63 -1.60 15.43
CA PRO A 248 -17.03 -2.00 15.45
C PRO A 248 -17.95 -0.87 15.91
N HIS A 249 -17.42 0.16 16.58
CA HIS A 249 -18.18 1.29 17.10
C HIS A 249 -18.15 2.54 16.19
N SER A 250 -17.52 2.47 15.02
CA SER A 250 -17.56 3.57 14.05
C SER A 250 -18.97 3.91 13.59
N GLY A 251 -19.17 5.09 13.02
CA GLY A 251 -20.45 5.46 12.45
C GLY A 251 -20.87 4.54 11.28
N GLY A 252 -22.18 4.45 11.02
CA GLY A 252 -22.77 3.57 9.99
C GLY A 252 -22.81 4.20 8.58
N GLU A 253 -22.34 5.43 8.41
CA GLU A 253 -22.49 6.24 7.21
C GLU A 253 -21.67 5.72 6.02
N ILE A 254 -20.43 5.26 6.27
CA ILE A 254 -19.60 4.67 5.21
C ILE A 254 -19.94 3.18 5.04
N VAL A 255 -19.90 2.43 6.14
CA VAL A 255 -20.21 1.00 6.17
C VAL A 255 -21.26 0.74 7.26
N PRO A 256 -22.52 0.45 6.89
CA PRO A 256 -23.55 0.06 7.85
C PRO A 256 -23.18 -1.25 8.57
N VAL A 257 -23.60 -1.38 9.83
CA VAL A 257 -23.44 -2.63 10.59
C VAL A 257 -24.53 -3.61 10.19
N ASP A 258 -24.16 -4.85 9.87
CA ASP A 258 -25.14 -5.92 9.68
C ASP A 258 -25.53 -6.53 11.04
N PRO A 259 -26.79 -6.36 11.51
CA PRO A 259 -27.23 -6.94 12.78
C PRO A 259 -27.23 -8.49 12.75
N GLN A 260 -27.30 -9.09 11.55
CA GLN A 260 -27.29 -10.53 11.34
C GLN A 260 -25.87 -11.11 11.26
N ALA A 261 -24.84 -10.26 11.24
CA ALA A 261 -23.46 -10.72 11.30
C ALA A 261 -23.22 -11.54 12.58
N LYS A 262 -22.38 -12.59 12.43
CA LYS A 262 -21.95 -13.43 13.55
C LYS A 262 -21.34 -12.55 14.65
N ALA A 263 -21.66 -12.86 15.91
CA ALA A 263 -21.22 -12.07 17.06
C ALA A 263 -19.69 -11.83 17.11
N SER A 264 -18.88 -12.78 16.63
CA SER A 264 -17.42 -12.67 16.61
C SER A 264 -16.86 -11.63 15.62
N VAL A 265 -17.65 -11.20 14.63
CA VAL A 265 -17.24 -10.26 13.58
C VAL A 265 -18.23 -9.10 13.38
N ARG A 266 -19.30 -9.04 14.17
CA ARG A 266 -20.31 -7.98 14.08
C ARG A 266 -19.67 -6.60 14.24
N GLY A 267 -19.99 -5.68 13.34
CA GLY A 267 -19.41 -4.34 13.30
C GLY A 267 -18.07 -4.26 12.55
N TYR A 268 -17.53 -5.37 12.04
CA TYR A 268 -16.36 -5.39 11.16
C TYR A 268 -16.71 -5.55 9.68
N ASP A 269 -17.93 -5.15 9.33
CA ASP A 269 -18.53 -5.33 8.01
C ASP A 269 -17.71 -4.70 6.88
N VAL A 270 -17.90 -5.23 5.67
CA VAL A 270 -17.28 -4.74 4.44
C VAL A 270 -18.37 -4.37 3.45
N ARG A 271 -18.37 -3.11 3.01
CA ARG A 271 -19.25 -2.62 1.96
C ARG A 271 -18.50 -2.58 0.63
N ARG A 272 -19.02 -3.34 -0.33
CA ARG A 272 -18.63 -3.36 -1.74
C ARG A 272 -19.31 -2.17 -2.43
N MET A 273 -18.59 -1.38 -3.22
CA MET A 273 -19.15 -0.21 -3.90
C MET A 273 -18.38 0.16 -5.18
N PRO A 274 -19.00 0.93 -6.09
CA PRO A 274 -18.31 1.48 -7.25
C PRO A 274 -17.09 2.34 -6.87
N LEU A 275 -16.15 2.48 -7.81
CA LEU A 275 -14.89 3.20 -7.62
C LEU A 275 -15.12 4.68 -7.22
N ASP A 276 -15.99 5.38 -7.94
CA ASP A 276 -16.33 6.79 -7.73
C ASP A 276 -16.87 7.06 -6.31
N THR A 277 -17.57 6.08 -5.74
CA THR A 277 -18.13 6.15 -4.39
C THR A 277 -17.01 6.13 -3.36
N VAL A 278 -16.00 5.26 -3.51
CA VAL A 278 -14.82 5.27 -2.64
C VAL A 278 -14.02 6.56 -2.82
N GLU A 279 -13.78 7.01 -4.05
CA GLU A 279 -13.08 8.28 -4.31
C GLU A 279 -13.79 9.47 -3.65
N THR A 280 -15.12 9.51 -3.69
CA THR A 280 -15.92 10.52 -2.99
C THR A 280 -15.75 10.46 -1.48
N ILE A 281 -15.77 9.26 -0.89
CA ILE A 281 -15.54 9.08 0.56
C ILE A 281 -14.12 9.54 0.93
N LEU A 282 -13.11 9.16 0.15
CA LEU A 282 -11.72 9.58 0.37
C LEU A 282 -11.59 11.10 0.27
N GLN A 283 -12.19 11.73 -0.75
CA GLN A 283 -12.20 13.17 -0.91
C GLN A 283 -12.85 13.90 0.27
N GLN A 284 -13.98 13.41 0.76
CA GLN A 284 -14.65 14.00 1.93
C GLN A 284 -13.78 13.90 3.20
N ARG A 285 -13.05 12.79 3.38
CA ARG A 285 -12.20 12.57 4.56
C ARG A 285 -10.86 13.29 4.48
N LEU A 286 -10.30 13.46 3.29
CA LEU A 286 -8.98 14.05 3.07
C LEU A 286 -9.04 15.54 2.68
N GLY A 287 -10.22 16.06 2.33
CA GLY A 287 -10.42 17.47 1.97
C GLY A 287 -9.80 17.87 0.63
N VAL A 288 -9.46 16.91 -0.22
CA VAL A 288 -8.79 17.10 -1.51
C VAL A 288 -9.42 16.20 -2.56
N HIS A 289 -9.41 16.62 -3.82
CA HIS A 289 -9.94 15.80 -4.91
C HIS A 289 -9.09 14.54 -5.11
N ILE A 290 -9.71 13.36 -5.03
CA ILE A 290 -9.03 12.07 -5.14
C ILE A 290 -9.36 11.42 -6.49
N SER A 291 -8.34 10.84 -7.13
CA SER A 291 -8.55 9.90 -8.23
C SER A 291 -7.52 8.77 -8.14
N LEU A 292 -7.99 7.54 -7.95
CA LEU A 292 -7.15 6.36 -7.75
C LEU A 292 -6.54 5.85 -9.06
N PHE A 293 -7.30 5.96 -10.15
CA PHE A 293 -6.92 5.49 -11.49
C PHE A 293 -7.09 6.58 -12.57
N ASN A 294 -7.01 7.85 -12.18
CA ASN A 294 -7.07 9.03 -13.06
C ASN A 294 -8.29 9.11 -13.99
N ASN A 295 -9.42 8.51 -13.59
CA ASN A 295 -10.63 8.37 -14.41
C ASN A 295 -10.40 7.57 -15.72
N GLN A 296 -9.33 6.77 -15.78
CA GLN A 296 -8.95 5.98 -16.96
C GLN A 296 -9.34 4.50 -16.86
N CYS A 297 -10.00 4.11 -15.76
CA CYS A 297 -10.46 2.74 -15.52
C CYS A 297 -11.91 2.73 -15.04
N LEU A 298 -12.80 3.09 -15.97
CA LEU A 298 -14.25 3.17 -15.78
C LEU A 298 -14.96 2.27 -16.80
#